data_AF-A0A518C175-F1
#
_entry.id   AF-A0A518C175-F1
#
_cell.length_a   1.000
_cell.length_b   1.000
_cell.length_c   1.000
_cell.angle_alpha   90.00
_cell.angle_beta   90.00
_cell.angle_gamma   90.00
#
_symmetry.space_group_name_H-M   'P 1'
#
loop_
_entity.id
_entity.type
_entity.pdbx_description
1 polymer ?
#
loop_
_entity_poly.entity_id
_entity_poly.type
_entity_poly.pdbx_seq_one_letter_code
_entity_poly.pdbx_strand_id
1 'polypeptide(L)' 'MRPHALIIAGPNGAGKTTFARDYLRTESVSRVFINADLIAAGLSPFEPETANMAAMRIMASRIRACVAAGQRG' A
#
# COMPACT_ATOMS: atom_id res chain seq x y z
N MET A 1 9.84 -19.72 -2.18
CA MET A 1 10.12 -18.70 -1.13
C MET A 1 8.84 -18.38 -0.35
N ARG A 2 8.88 -17.95 0.91
CA ARG A 2 7.66 -17.50 1.62
C ARG A 2 7.37 -16.03 1.28
N PRO A 3 6.11 -15.62 1.09
CA PRO A 3 5.78 -14.20 0.94
C PRO A 3 6.09 -13.44 2.23
N HIS A 4 6.80 -12.31 2.12
CA HIS A 4 7.08 -11.40 3.23
C HIS A 4 6.32 -10.09 3.00
N ALA A 5 5.75 -9.54 4.08
CA ALA A 5 5.05 -8.27 4.06
C ALA A 5 5.62 -7.34 5.14
N LEU A 6 5.91 -6.10 4.75
CA LEU A 6 6.26 -5.01 5.67
C LEU A 6 5.04 -4.10 5.80
N ILE A 7 4.57 -3.88 7.04
CA ILE A 7 3.41 -3.04 7.33
C ILE A 7 3.89 -1.80 8.08
N ILE A 8 3.60 -0.63 7.54
CA ILE A 8 3.87 0.66 8.18
C ILE A 8 2.54 1.19 8.74
N ALA A 9 2.39 1.16 10.06
CA ALA A 9 1.17 1.57 10.77
C ALA A 9 1.47 2.65 11.83
N GLY A 10 0.45 3.41 12.26
CA GLY A 10 0.59 4.53 13.19
C GLY A 10 -0.49 5.61 12.98
N PRO A 11 -0.63 6.59 13.88
CA PRO A 11 -1.69 7.60 13.83
C PRO A 11 -1.55 8.55 12.63
N ASN A 12 -2.64 9.23 12.26
CA ASN A 12 -2.61 10.25 11.20
C ASN A 12 -1.60 11.35 11.57
N GLY A 13 -0.83 11.82 10.57
CA GLY A 13 0.22 12.81 10.80
C GLY A 13 1.56 12.26 11.32
N ALA A 14 1.67 10.98 11.71
CA ALA A 14 2.92 10.38 12.21
C ALA A 14 4.05 10.23 11.17
N GLY A 15 3.89 10.74 9.95
CA GLY A 15 4.91 10.68 8.91
C GLY A 15 5.04 9.34 8.17
N LYS A 16 4.11 8.39 8.34
CA LYS A 16 4.14 7.05 7.69
C LYS A 16 4.36 7.11 6.18
N THR A 17 3.60 7.97 5.50
CA THR A 17 3.66 8.12 4.04
C THR A 17 4.98 8.74 3.60
N THR A 18 5.54 9.65 4.39
CA THR A 18 6.87 10.24 4.17
C THR A 18 7.95 9.18 4.34
N PHE A 19 7.95 8.45 5.45
CA PHE A 19 8.89 7.35 5.70
C PHE A 19 8.83 6.27 4.61
N ALA A 20 7.63 5.83 4.24
CA ALA A 20 7.46 4.83 3.19
C ALA A 20 8.01 5.30 1.83
N ARG A 21 7.83 6.58 1.49
CA ARG A 21 8.29 7.15 0.22
C ARG A 21 9.81 7.27 0.16
N ASP A 22 10.40 7.73 1.24
CA ASP A 22 11.83 8.06 1.29
C ASP A 22 12.68 6.80 1.50
N TYR A 23 12.23 5.90 2.39
CA TYR A 23 13.01 4.73 2.81
C TYR A 23 12.81 3.51 1.90
N LEU A 24 11.60 3.27 1.38
CA LEU A 24 11.33 2.10 0.52
C LEU A 24 11.74 2.31 -0.94
N ARG A 25 12.05 3.54 -1.37
CA ARG A 25 12.68 3.77 -2.69
C ARG A 25 14.15 3.35 -2.69
N THR A 26 14.85 3.56 -1.57
CA THR A 26 16.29 3.28 -1.44
C THR A 26 16.57 1.82 -1.14
N GLU A 27 15.70 1.16 -0.38
CA GLU A 27 15.79 -0.28 -0.15
C GLU A 27 14.98 -1.03 -1.20
N SER A 28 15.63 -1.87 -2.00
CA SER A 28 15.02 -2.73 -3.04
C SER A 28 14.10 -3.85 -2.48
N VAL A 29 13.43 -3.59 -1.35
CA VAL A 29 12.84 -4.57 -0.44
C VAL A 29 11.43 -4.98 -0.86
N SER A 30 10.78 -4.30 -1.80
CA SER A 30 9.49 -4.75 -2.33
C SER A 30 9.21 -4.19 -3.74
N ARG A 31 9.12 -5.07 -4.75
CA ARG A 31 8.67 -4.68 -6.11
C ARG A 31 7.26 -4.08 -6.13
N VAL A 32 6.44 -4.37 -5.12
CA VAL A 32 5.04 -3.93 -5.07
C VAL A 32 4.81 -3.13 -3.79
N PHE A 33 4.53 -1.84 -3.97
CA PHE A 33 4.10 -0.93 -2.91
C PHE A 33 2.58 -0.73 -3.01
N ILE A 34 1.86 -0.92 -1.90
CA ILE A 34 0.40 -0.80 -1.83
C ILE A 34 0.06 0.17 -0.72
N ASN A 35 -0.60 1.28 -1.05
CA ASN A 35 -0.95 2.34 -0.11
C ASN A 35 -2.38 2.81 -0.37
N ALA A 36 -3.22 2.85 0.68
CA ALA A 36 -4.64 3.21 0.57
C ALA A 36 -4.85 4.67 0.15
N ASP A 37 -4.05 5.61 0.69
CA ASP A 37 -4.17 7.04 0.37
C ASP A 37 -3.85 7.30 -1.11
N LEU A 38 -2.83 6.63 -1.66
CA LEU A 38 -2.49 6.73 -3.09
C LEU A 38 -3.59 6.16 -3.98
N ILE A 39 -4.22 5.07 -3.56
CA ILE A 39 -5.36 4.49 -4.29
C ILE A 39 -6.56 5.44 -4.22
N ALA A 40 -6.86 5.99 -3.04
CA ALA A 40 -7.96 6.93 -2.84
C ALA A 40 -7.78 8.19 -3.70
N ALA A 41 -6.57 8.76 -3.70
CA ALA A 41 -6.23 9.91 -4.54
C ALA A 41 -6.32 9.60 -6.05
N GLY A 42 -6.05 8.36 -6.46
CA GLY A 42 -6.25 7.93 -7.85
C GLY A 42 -7.73 7.77 -8.24
N LEU A 43 -8.58 7.37 -7.29
CA LEU A 43 -10.02 7.19 -7.50
C LEU A 43 -10.78 8.52 -7.47
N SER A 44 -10.42 9.42 -6.56
CA SER A 44 -11.03 10.74 -6.39
C SER A 44 -9.93 11.78 -6.17
N PRO A 45 -9.36 12.35 -7.25
CA PRO A 45 -8.22 13.27 -7.16
C PRO A 45 -8.51 14.55 -6.38
N PHE A 46 -9.76 15.00 -6.39
CA PHE A 46 -10.18 16.25 -5.71
C PHE A 46 -10.74 16.01 -4.31
N GLU A 47 -11.27 14.81 -4.03
CA GLU A 47 -11.83 14.45 -2.73
C GLU A 47 -11.47 13.01 -2.35
N PRO A 48 -10.20 12.69 -2.04
CA PRO A 48 -9.76 11.31 -1.79
C PRO A 48 -10.51 10.63 -0.65
N GLU A 49 -10.92 11.40 0.36
CA GLU A 49 -11.58 10.87 1.56
C GLU A 49 -12.90 10.15 1.23
N THR A 50 -13.61 10.61 0.19
CA THR A 50 -14.86 9.96 -0.26
C THR A 50 -14.62 8.58 -0.86
N ALA A 51 -13.38 8.31 -1.30
CA ALA A 51 -12.97 7.04 -1.89
C ALA A 51 -12.30 6.08 -0.89
N ASN A 52 -12.16 6.45 0.40
CA ASN A 52 -11.44 5.65 1.41
C ASN A 52 -11.91 4.19 1.47
N MET A 53 -13.22 3.96 1.53
CA MET A 53 -13.77 2.60 1.60
C MET A 53 -13.49 1.79 0.33
N ALA A 54 -13.59 2.41 -0.84
CA ALA A 54 -13.28 1.76 -2.11
C ALA A 54 -11.77 1.45 -2.20
N ALA A 55 -10.92 2.39 -1.81
CA ALA A 55 -9.47 2.23 -1.79
C ALA A 55 -9.03 1.09 -0.88
N MET A 56 -9.62 0.97 0.32
CA MET A 56 -9.34 -0.14 1.23
C MET A 56 -9.70 -1.50 0.63
N ARG A 57 -10.83 -1.61 -0.08
CA ARG A 57 -11.20 -2.86 -0.77
C ARG A 57 -10.22 -3.23 -1.88
N ILE A 58 -9.78 -2.25 -2.66
CA ILE A 58 -8.77 -2.45 -3.71
C ILE A 58 -7.44 -2.87 -3.10
N MET A 59 -6.99 -2.18 -2.05
CA MET A 59 -5.77 -2.52 -1.32
C MET A 59 -5.80 -3.96 -0.81
N ALA A 60 -6.90 -4.39 -0.17
CA ALA A 60 -7.04 -5.76 0.31
C ALA A 60 -7.01 -6.80 -0.83
N SER A 61 -7.62 -6.49 -1.97
CA SER A 61 -7.58 -7.35 -3.16
C SER A 61 -6.18 -7.47 -3.75
N ARG A 62 -5.44 -6.35 -3.81
CA ARG A 62 -4.05 -6.28 -4.28
C ARG A 62 -3.12 -7.09 -3.36
N ILE A 63 -3.30 -7.01 -2.04
CA ILE A 63 -2.56 -7.83 -1.07
C ILE A 63 -2.81 -9.32 -1.33
N ARG A 64 -4.08 -9.74 -1.47
CA ARG A 64 -4.42 -11.14 -1.78
C ARG A 64 -3.79 -11.61 -3.08
N ALA A 65 -3.80 -10.78 -4.12
CA ALA A 65 -3.16 -11.10 -5.40
C ALA A 65 -1.63 -11.27 -5.26
N CYS A 66 -0.96 -10.43 -4.47
CA CYS A 66 0.48 -10.56 -4.21
C CYS A 66 0.80 -11.86 -3.46
N VAL A 67 -0.01 -12.21 -2.46
CA VAL A 67 0.15 -13.47 -1.71
C VAL A 67 -0.06 -14.68 -2.62
N ALA A 68 -1.09 -14.66 -3.47
CA ALA A 68 -1.35 -15.75 -4.42
C ALA A 68 -0.25 -15.90 -5.48
N ALA A 69 0.30 -14.78 -5.97
CA ALA A 69 1.43 -14.80 -6.90
C ALA A 69 2.72 -15.34 -6.25
N GLY A 70 2.93 -15.06 -4.96
CA GLY A 70 4.05 -15.56 -4.17
C GLY A 70 4.01 -17.07 -3.87
N GLN A 71 2.91 -17.77 -4.17
CA GLN A 71 2.82 -19.24 -4.10
C GLN A 71 3.30 -19.96 -5.38
N ARG A 72 3.72 -19.23 -6.42
CA ARG A 72 4.24 -19.79 -7.68
C ARG A 72 5.77 -19.63 -7.84
N GLY A 73 6.53 -19.78 -6.75
CA GLY A 73 7.99 -19.68 -6.75
C GLY A 73 8.67 -20.72 -5.87
#